data_AF-A0A3P7EWD0-F1
#
_entry.id   AF-A0A3P7EWD0-F1
#
_cell.length_a   1.000
_cell.length_b   1.000
_cell.length_c   1.000
_cell.angle_alpha   90.00
_cell.angle_beta   90.00
_cell.angle_gamma   90.00
#
_symmetry.space_group_name_H-M   'P 1'
#
loop_
_entity.id
_entity.type
_entity.pdbx_description
1 polymer ?
#
loop_
_entity_poly.entity_id
_entity_poly.type
_entity_poly.pdbx_seq_one_letter_code
_entity_poly.pdbx_strand_id
1 'polypeptide(L)'
;MCFCVFDLCHLFCIAQTNVTNTDNCVKMCADIVTLRDVDPNLEQAAVNVLATMPSSLEILLKKADQGEHCAEEDCVEYDGVDMHFVNAILQSLNRRLEPEARGEYELLGTYFTVLIHLCQRSKESRRFARLKVMPPLHAEDVERRPDEGNEFRNKVVRVMMSACNCRHLAAEFLFILCKRSVNRLLKYCGFGNAAGLLANYGFLGAINQPKRLSDSEDSETEDYKQVENLVNPVTGCIEPPHENPLEGMSQEQKEYEAMQLVNAMSKLMDQGVISPGTVGDDGRVRAVKHVLELAPKDDLRDEEESDVD
;
A
#
# COMPACT_ATOMS: atom_id res chain seq x y z
N MET A 1 -12.62 30.15 1.59
CA MET A 1 -12.70 28.81 2.20
C MET A 1 -13.74 28.69 3.33
N CYS A 2 -13.98 29.71 4.18
CA CYS A 2 -15.03 29.63 5.21
C CYS A 2 -16.48 29.70 4.72
N PHE A 3 -16.75 30.26 3.53
CA PHE A 3 -18.13 30.41 3.02
C PHE A 3 -18.74 29.09 2.48
N CYS A 4 -17.96 28.22 1.83
CA CYS A 4 -18.47 26.92 1.35
C CYS A 4 -18.81 25.93 2.46
N VAL A 5 -18.12 26.00 3.61
CA VAL A 5 -18.35 25.08 4.74
C VAL A 5 -19.70 25.34 5.41
N PHE A 6 -20.16 26.60 5.43
CA PHE A 6 -21.45 26.97 6.03
C PHE A 6 -22.63 26.51 5.17
N ASP A 7 -22.55 26.64 3.84
CA ASP A 7 -23.62 26.18 2.93
C ASP A 7 -23.71 24.65 2.87
N LEU A 8 -22.57 23.93 2.90
CA LEU A 8 -22.56 22.48 3.02
C LEU A 8 -23.15 21.99 4.35
N CYS A 9 -22.89 22.69 5.46
CA CYS A 9 -23.46 22.36 6.76
C CYS A 9 -24.98 22.61 6.81
N HIS A 10 -25.46 23.65 6.12
CA HIS A 10 -26.90 23.92 6.02
C HIS A 10 -27.62 22.90 5.12
N LEU A 11 -26.99 22.47 4.02
CA LEU A 11 -27.48 21.36 3.20
C LEU A 11 -27.48 20.04 3.98
N PHE A 12 -26.46 19.79 4.81
CA PHE A 12 -26.34 18.62 5.68
C PHE A 12 -27.45 18.56 6.74
N CYS A 13 -27.77 19.69 7.40
CA CYS A 13 -28.86 19.78 8.36
C CYS A 13 -30.25 19.58 7.72
N ILE A 14 -30.44 19.99 6.47
CA ILE A 14 -31.70 19.79 5.74
C ILE A 14 -31.82 18.35 5.23
N ALA A 15 -30.73 17.77 4.71
CA ALA A 15 -30.71 16.42 4.13
C ALA A 15 -30.90 15.31 5.18
N GLN A 16 -30.45 15.49 6.43
CA GLN A 16 -30.61 14.47 7.48
C GLN A 16 -32.06 14.22 7.93
N THR A 17 -33.02 15.04 7.51
CA THR A 17 -34.43 14.92 7.94
C THR A 17 -35.33 14.18 6.95
N ASN A 18 -34.88 13.93 5.72
CA ASN A 18 -35.68 13.27 4.68
C ASN A 18 -34.82 12.44 3.72
N VAL A 19 -34.87 11.11 3.90
CA VAL A 19 -34.11 10.11 3.12
C VAL A 19 -34.26 10.31 1.60
N THR A 20 -35.46 10.68 1.14
CA THR A 20 -35.75 10.91 -0.28
C THR A 20 -34.94 12.07 -0.86
N ASN A 21 -34.73 13.13 -0.07
CA ASN A 21 -33.95 14.29 -0.50
C ASN A 21 -32.44 13.98 -0.52
N THR A 22 -31.98 13.18 0.44
CA THR A 22 -30.59 12.69 0.48
C THR A 22 -30.29 11.87 -0.77
N ASP A 23 -31.15 10.92 -1.11
CA ASP A 23 -30.95 10.04 -2.27
C ASP A 23 -30.97 10.81 -3.60
N ASN A 24 -31.85 11.81 -3.73
CA ASN A 24 -31.85 12.68 -4.91
C ASN A 24 -30.56 13.51 -4.99
N CYS A 25 -30.08 14.04 -3.87
CA CYS A 25 -28.81 14.78 -3.82
C CYS A 25 -27.63 13.89 -4.21
N VAL A 26 -27.56 12.66 -3.69
CA VAL A 26 -26.51 11.69 -4.05
C VAL A 26 -26.55 11.36 -5.54
N LYS A 27 -27.73 11.14 -6.12
CA LYS A 27 -27.87 10.90 -7.57
C LYS A 27 -27.38 12.08 -8.40
N MET A 28 -27.82 13.30 -8.08
CA MET A 28 -27.38 14.50 -8.80
C MET A 28 -25.86 14.70 -8.71
N CYS A 29 -25.26 14.49 -7.54
CA CYS A 29 -23.80 14.58 -7.39
C CYS A 29 -23.09 13.46 -8.16
N ALA A 30 -23.64 12.25 -8.20
CA ALA A 30 -23.09 11.16 -9.00
C ALA A 30 -23.14 11.48 -10.51
N ASP A 31 -24.27 11.99 -10.99
CA ASP A 31 -24.43 12.39 -12.38
C ASP A 31 -23.37 13.43 -12.79
N ILE A 32 -23.13 14.45 -11.94
CA ILE A 32 -22.07 15.45 -12.16
C ILE A 32 -20.69 14.80 -12.31
N VAL A 33 -20.35 13.83 -11.46
CA VAL A 33 -19.04 13.14 -11.50
C VAL A 33 -18.91 12.26 -12.75
N THR A 34 -20.01 11.76 -13.31
CA THR A 34 -20.00 10.91 -14.52
C THR A 34 -19.95 11.70 -15.83
N LEU A 35 -20.10 13.03 -15.79
CA LEU A 35 -20.00 13.86 -17.00
C LEU A 35 -18.58 13.83 -17.59
N ARG A 36 -18.48 13.69 -18.92
CA ARG A 36 -17.19 13.60 -19.64
C ARG A 36 -16.33 14.86 -19.51
N ASP A 37 -16.93 16.04 -19.40
CA ASP A 37 -16.25 17.33 -19.33
C ASP A 37 -16.85 18.20 -18.22
N VAL A 38 -16.47 17.91 -16.98
CA VAL A 38 -16.91 18.61 -15.77
C VAL A 38 -15.80 19.52 -15.26
N ASP A 39 -16.18 20.73 -14.81
CA ASP A 39 -15.24 21.63 -14.14
C ASP A 39 -14.63 20.93 -12.91
N PRO A 40 -13.29 20.92 -12.74
CA PRO A 40 -12.63 20.22 -11.64
C PRO A 40 -13.07 20.66 -10.24
N ASN A 41 -13.51 21.91 -10.07
CA ASN A 41 -14.01 22.38 -8.78
C ASN A 41 -15.44 21.91 -8.52
N LEU A 42 -16.29 21.87 -9.57
CA LEU A 42 -17.63 21.32 -9.48
C LEU A 42 -17.60 19.81 -9.19
N GLU A 43 -16.72 19.07 -9.87
CA GLU A 43 -16.47 17.65 -9.58
C GLU A 43 -16.05 17.45 -8.12
N GLN A 44 -15.07 18.24 -7.64
CA GLN A 44 -14.63 18.19 -6.26
C GLN A 44 -15.76 18.50 -5.27
N ALA A 45 -16.59 19.50 -5.55
CA ALA A 45 -17.72 19.85 -4.70
C ALA A 45 -18.75 18.71 -4.62
N ALA A 46 -19.06 18.07 -5.75
CA ALA A 46 -19.94 16.91 -5.78
C ALA A 46 -19.36 15.73 -4.97
N VAL A 47 -18.07 15.42 -5.14
CA VAL A 47 -17.40 14.36 -4.37
C VAL A 47 -17.34 14.67 -2.87
N ASN A 48 -17.15 15.93 -2.50
CA ASN A 48 -17.18 16.36 -1.10
C ASN A 48 -18.57 16.11 -0.48
N VAL A 49 -19.65 16.43 -1.19
CA VAL A 49 -21.02 16.12 -0.72
C VAL A 49 -21.21 14.62 -0.56
N LEU A 50 -20.81 13.83 -1.56
CA LEU A 50 -20.92 12.37 -1.53
C LEU A 50 -20.18 11.74 -0.34
N ALA A 51 -18.99 12.25 -0.01
CA ALA A 51 -18.21 11.78 1.13
C ALA A 51 -18.91 12.02 2.49
N THR A 52 -19.83 12.98 2.57
CA THR A 52 -20.62 13.24 3.79
C THR A 52 -21.84 12.33 3.95
N MET A 53 -22.22 11.58 2.90
CA MET A 53 -23.46 10.78 2.86
C MET A 53 -23.22 9.29 2.58
N PRO A 54 -22.37 8.60 3.39
CA PRO A 54 -21.92 7.23 3.07
C PRO A 54 -23.05 6.19 3.05
N SER A 55 -24.13 6.40 3.80
CA SER A 55 -25.26 5.47 3.88
C SER A 55 -26.10 5.43 2.61
N SER A 56 -26.18 6.54 1.88
CA SER A 56 -26.97 6.64 0.64
C SER A 56 -26.18 6.26 -0.61
N LEU A 57 -24.87 6.00 -0.52
CA LEU A 57 -24.05 5.64 -1.68
C LEU A 57 -24.46 4.30 -2.32
N GLU A 58 -25.15 3.42 -1.58
CA GLU A 58 -25.62 2.13 -2.09
C GLU A 58 -26.62 2.30 -3.24
N ILE A 59 -27.37 3.41 -3.31
CA ILE A 59 -28.31 3.67 -4.40
C ILE A 59 -27.64 3.84 -5.77
N LEU A 60 -26.33 4.12 -5.76
CA LEU A 60 -25.51 4.27 -6.98
C LEU A 60 -25.07 2.91 -7.54
N LEU A 61 -25.28 1.82 -6.80
CA LEU A 61 -24.88 0.47 -7.17
C LEU A 61 -26.10 -0.30 -7.69
N LYS A 62 -26.57 0.07 -8.88
CA LYS A 62 -27.71 -0.58 -9.53
C LYS A 62 -27.28 -1.91 -10.14
N LYS A 63 -28.11 -2.94 -9.98
CA LYS A 63 -27.97 -4.16 -10.78
C LYS A 63 -28.30 -3.81 -12.23
N ALA A 64 -27.47 -4.25 -13.17
CA ALA A 64 -27.74 -4.05 -14.59
C ALA A 64 -29.04 -4.81 -14.94
N ASP A 65 -30.03 -4.12 -15.48
CA ASP A 65 -31.26 -4.78 -15.93
C ASP A 65 -30.95 -5.66 -17.15
N GLN A 66 -31.29 -6.94 -17.07
CA GLN A 66 -31.07 -7.94 -18.15
C GLN A 66 -31.99 -7.73 -19.37
N GLY A 67 -32.59 -6.54 -19.54
CA GLY A 67 -33.69 -6.28 -20.46
C GLY A 67 -33.51 -5.13 -21.44
N GLU A 68 -32.54 -4.24 -21.23
CA GLU A 68 -32.19 -3.20 -22.19
C GLU A 68 -30.73 -3.39 -22.56
N HIS A 69 -30.48 -3.91 -23.76
CA HIS A 69 -29.18 -3.74 -24.39
C HIS A 69 -28.95 -2.23 -24.53
N CYS A 70 -28.30 -1.63 -23.53
CA CYS A 70 -27.66 -0.34 -23.70
C CYS A 70 -26.53 -0.55 -24.69
N ALA A 71 -26.86 -0.40 -25.97
CA ALA A 71 -25.91 -0.21 -27.05
C ALA A 71 -25.29 1.21 -26.95
N GLU A 72 -24.82 1.57 -25.76
CA GLU A 72 -24.10 2.80 -25.49
C GLU A 72 -22.64 2.42 -25.24
N GLU A 73 -21.73 3.08 -25.94
CA GLU A 73 -20.28 2.80 -25.96
C GLU A 73 -19.58 2.96 -24.58
N ASP A 74 -20.32 3.31 -23.52
CA ASP A 74 -19.82 3.63 -22.16
C ASP A 74 -20.39 2.73 -21.04
N CYS A 75 -21.08 1.63 -21.35
CA CYS A 75 -21.58 0.69 -20.34
C CYS A 75 -20.44 -0.10 -19.69
N VAL A 76 -20.10 0.26 -18.44
CA VAL A 76 -19.08 -0.45 -17.64
C VAL A 76 -19.80 -1.38 -16.67
N GLU A 77 -20.02 -2.64 -17.06
CA GLU A 77 -20.63 -3.66 -16.20
C GLU A 77 -19.57 -4.59 -15.59
N TYR A 78 -19.78 -5.00 -14.34
CA TYR A 78 -18.99 -6.06 -13.70
C TYR A 78 -19.84 -6.91 -12.76
N ASP A 79 -19.80 -8.24 -12.93
CA ASP A 79 -20.59 -9.20 -12.13
C ASP A 79 -22.12 -8.86 -12.08
N GLY A 80 -22.71 -8.34 -13.16
CA GLY A 80 -24.13 -7.99 -13.22
C GLY A 80 -24.53 -6.67 -12.55
N VAL A 81 -23.54 -5.83 -12.21
CA VAL A 81 -23.74 -4.53 -11.56
C VAL A 81 -23.12 -3.44 -12.41
N ASP A 82 -23.82 -2.32 -12.55
CA ASP A 82 -23.31 -1.13 -13.22
C ASP A 82 -22.18 -0.51 -12.39
N MET A 83 -21.01 -0.38 -13.01
CA MET A 83 -19.80 0.21 -12.45
C MET A 83 -19.48 1.56 -13.08
N HIS A 84 -20.37 2.17 -13.87
CA HIS A 84 -20.09 3.44 -14.54
C HIS A 84 -19.66 4.53 -13.55
N PHE A 85 -20.42 4.72 -12.46
CA PHE A 85 -20.06 5.68 -11.41
C PHE A 85 -18.75 5.30 -10.68
N VAL A 86 -18.57 4.03 -10.34
CA VAL A 86 -17.35 3.53 -9.67
C VAL A 86 -16.12 3.75 -10.55
N ASN A 87 -16.24 3.52 -11.85
CA ASN A 87 -15.19 3.74 -12.83
C ASN A 87 -14.89 5.23 -13.00
N ALA A 88 -15.91 6.08 -13.08
CA ALA A 88 -15.74 7.53 -13.17
C ALA A 88 -14.96 8.08 -11.96
N ILE A 89 -15.36 7.72 -10.73
CA ILE A 89 -14.66 8.21 -9.53
C ILE A 89 -13.24 7.65 -9.40
N LEU A 90 -12.98 6.41 -9.83
CA LEU A 90 -11.62 5.85 -9.92
C LEU A 90 -10.75 6.62 -10.92
N GLN A 91 -11.30 6.96 -12.09
CA GLN A 91 -10.60 7.75 -13.11
C GLN A 91 -10.32 9.17 -12.61
N SER A 92 -11.28 9.82 -11.95
CA SER A 92 -11.07 11.15 -11.34
C SER A 92 -10.01 11.11 -10.24
N LEU A 93 -10.01 10.08 -9.38
CA LEU A 93 -8.93 9.89 -8.40
C LEU A 93 -7.57 9.71 -9.10
N ASN A 94 -7.46 8.84 -10.10
CA ASN A 94 -6.19 8.60 -10.80
C ASN A 94 -5.66 9.86 -11.51
N ARG A 95 -6.53 10.66 -12.13
CA ARG A 95 -6.17 11.96 -12.72
C ARG A 95 -5.60 12.94 -11.68
N ARG A 96 -6.17 12.99 -10.48
CA ARG A 96 -5.70 13.86 -9.39
C ARG A 96 -4.44 13.37 -8.70
N LEU A 97 -4.09 12.10 -8.88
CA LEU A 97 -2.85 11.52 -8.39
C LEU A 97 -1.65 11.77 -9.32
N GLU A 98 -1.86 12.42 -10.48
CA GLU A 98 -0.77 12.69 -11.41
C GLU A 98 0.29 13.65 -10.80
N PRO A 99 1.59 13.44 -11.08
CA PRO A 99 2.68 14.22 -10.49
C PRO A 99 2.61 15.73 -10.77
N GLU A 100 1.95 16.16 -11.84
CA GLU A 100 1.77 17.56 -12.20
C GLU A 100 0.74 18.26 -11.29
N ALA A 101 -0.12 17.52 -10.61
CA ALA A 101 -1.15 18.02 -9.68
C ALA A 101 -0.62 18.24 -8.24
N ARG A 102 0.70 18.38 -8.06
CA ARG A 102 1.37 18.53 -6.76
C ARG A 102 0.92 19.82 -6.05
N GLY A 103 -0.03 19.68 -5.12
CA GLY A 103 -0.52 20.77 -4.25
C GLY A 103 -1.89 20.49 -3.63
N GLU A 104 -2.67 19.56 -4.20
CA GLU A 104 -4.08 19.32 -3.83
C GLU A 104 -4.34 18.00 -3.09
N TYR A 105 -3.30 17.40 -2.48
CA TYR A 105 -3.46 16.14 -1.74
C TYR A 105 -4.48 16.25 -0.59
N GLU A 106 -4.73 17.46 -0.07
CA GLU A 106 -5.77 17.72 0.95
C GLU A 106 -7.18 17.35 0.47
N LEU A 107 -7.45 17.44 -0.84
CA LEU A 107 -8.76 17.20 -1.43
C LEU A 107 -8.98 15.74 -1.87
N LEU A 108 -7.93 14.91 -1.87
CA LEU A 108 -8.02 13.50 -2.22
C LEU A 108 -8.75 12.66 -1.17
N GLY A 109 -8.79 13.14 0.07
CA GLY A 109 -9.41 12.40 1.17
C GLY A 109 -10.86 12.02 0.88
N THR A 110 -11.65 12.91 0.27
CA THR A 110 -13.05 12.65 -0.03
C THR A 110 -13.24 11.60 -1.12
N TYR A 111 -12.36 11.53 -2.12
CA TYR A 111 -12.37 10.45 -3.12
C TYR A 111 -12.10 9.09 -2.49
N PHE A 112 -11.04 8.99 -1.66
CA PHE A 112 -10.76 7.75 -0.93
C PHE A 112 -11.94 7.35 -0.05
N THR A 113 -12.53 8.29 0.69
CA THR A 113 -13.70 8.02 1.54
C THR A 113 -14.88 7.45 0.76
N VAL A 114 -15.27 8.06 -0.37
CA VAL A 114 -16.37 7.55 -1.19
C VAL A 114 -16.05 6.14 -1.71
N LEU A 115 -14.85 5.93 -2.25
CA LEU A 115 -14.40 4.62 -2.75
C LEU A 115 -14.35 3.54 -1.66
N ILE A 116 -13.86 3.88 -0.48
CA ILE A 116 -13.83 3.01 0.70
C ILE A 116 -15.24 2.54 1.03
N HIS A 117 -16.20 3.47 1.10
CA HIS A 117 -17.58 3.13 1.42
C HIS A 117 -18.23 2.26 0.34
N LEU A 118 -18.06 2.59 -0.95
CA LEU A 118 -18.57 1.76 -2.04
C LEU A 118 -18.00 0.33 -1.99
N CYS A 119 -16.69 0.19 -1.79
CA CYS A 119 -16.02 -1.11 -1.73
C CYS A 119 -16.35 -1.93 -0.46
N GLN A 120 -16.74 -1.27 0.64
CA GLN A 120 -17.22 -1.94 1.83
C GLN A 120 -18.65 -2.47 1.68
N ARG A 121 -19.49 -1.76 0.91
CA ARG A 121 -20.90 -2.11 0.70
C ARG A 121 -21.12 -3.13 -0.41
N SER A 122 -20.30 -3.09 -1.46
CA SER A 122 -20.40 -3.99 -2.60
C SER A 122 -19.11 -4.76 -2.86
N LYS A 123 -19.23 -6.09 -2.89
CA LYS A 123 -18.10 -6.99 -3.20
C LYS A 123 -17.72 -6.87 -4.68
N GLU A 124 -18.68 -6.57 -5.54
CA GLU A 124 -18.54 -6.35 -6.98
C GLU A 124 -17.73 -5.07 -7.21
N SER A 125 -18.11 -3.95 -6.57
CA SER A 125 -17.35 -2.70 -6.64
C SER A 125 -15.93 -2.84 -6.11
N ARG A 126 -15.74 -3.57 -5.01
CA ARG A 126 -14.40 -3.87 -4.48
C ARG A 126 -13.56 -4.69 -5.46
N ARG A 127 -14.13 -5.74 -6.08
CA ARG A 127 -13.43 -6.59 -7.06
C ARG A 127 -13.08 -5.80 -8.30
N PHE A 128 -14.03 -5.03 -8.82
CA PHE A 128 -13.82 -4.14 -9.95
C PHE A 128 -12.71 -3.11 -9.67
N ALA A 129 -12.79 -2.41 -8.53
CA ALA A 129 -11.77 -1.46 -8.12
C ALA A 129 -10.41 -2.12 -7.90
N ARG A 130 -10.36 -3.34 -7.35
CA ARG A 130 -9.12 -4.13 -7.23
C ARG A 130 -8.50 -4.36 -8.61
N LEU A 131 -9.27 -4.80 -9.60
CA LEU A 131 -8.76 -5.04 -10.96
C LEU A 131 -8.20 -3.77 -11.62
N LYS A 132 -8.79 -2.61 -11.34
CA LYS A 132 -8.32 -1.32 -11.90
C LYS A 132 -7.12 -0.73 -11.16
N VAL A 133 -7.07 -0.87 -9.83
CA VAL A 133 -6.04 -0.23 -8.99
C VAL A 133 -4.83 -1.15 -8.77
N MET A 134 -5.07 -2.44 -8.55
CA MET A 134 -4.06 -3.47 -8.24
C MET A 134 -4.36 -4.74 -9.07
N PRO A 135 -4.12 -4.71 -10.39
CA PRO A 135 -4.25 -5.90 -11.23
C PRO A 135 -3.35 -7.05 -10.73
N PRO A 136 -3.57 -8.30 -11.18
CA PRO A 136 -2.63 -9.39 -10.91
C PRO A 136 -1.20 -8.98 -11.28
N LEU A 137 -0.24 -9.26 -10.37
CA LEU A 137 1.16 -8.87 -10.59
C LEU A 137 1.80 -9.76 -11.64
N HIS A 138 2.62 -9.14 -12.49
CA HIS A 138 3.54 -9.77 -13.43
C HIS A 138 4.99 -9.69 -12.93
N ALA A 139 5.91 -10.39 -13.61
CA ALA A 139 7.33 -10.34 -13.26
C ALA A 139 7.93 -8.93 -13.37
N GLU A 140 7.51 -8.16 -14.38
CA GLU A 140 7.96 -6.77 -14.62
C GLU A 140 7.54 -5.81 -13.49
N ASP A 141 6.41 -6.10 -12.83
CA ASP A 141 5.82 -5.25 -11.78
C ASP A 141 6.61 -5.24 -10.48
N VAL A 142 7.54 -6.20 -10.31
CA VAL A 142 8.39 -6.35 -9.13
C VAL A 142 9.87 -6.09 -9.42
N GLU A 143 10.23 -5.64 -10.63
CA GLU A 143 11.60 -5.19 -10.90
C GLU A 143 11.93 -3.85 -10.22
N ARG A 144 10.90 -3.05 -9.95
CA ARG A 144 11.01 -1.73 -9.33
C ARG A 144 10.20 -1.67 -8.05
N ARG A 145 10.50 -0.68 -7.20
CA ARG A 145 9.78 -0.53 -5.93
C ARG A 145 8.29 -0.23 -6.18
N PRO A 146 7.39 -0.69 -5.29
CA PRO A 146 5.95 -0.47 -5.46
C PRO A 146 5.52 1.00 -5.54
N ASP A 147 6.28 1.95 -4.99
CA ASP A 147 6.05 3.39 -5.05
C ASP A 147 6.66 4.10 -6.28
N GLU A 148 7.46 3.37 -7.06
CA GLU A 148 8.10 3.83 -8.29
C GLU A 148 7.26 3.41 -9.50
N GLY A 149 6.98 4.36 -10.40
CA GLY A 149 6.11 4.14 -11.57
C GLY A 149 4.92 5.10 -11.62
N ASN A 150 4.12 4.94 -12.68
CA ASN A 150 2.96 5.79 -13.01
C ASN A 150 1.64 5.01 -13.05
N GLU A 151 1.64 3.74 -12.66
CA GLU A 151 0.40 3.00 -12.53
C GLU A 151 -0.39 3.48 -11.31
N PHE A 152 -1.68 3.17 -11.30
CA PHE A 152 -2.58 3.57 -10.22
C PHE A 152 -2.07 3.04 -8.86
N ARG A 153 -1.67 1.77 -8.79
CA ARG A 153 -1.01 1.17 -7.62
C ARG A 153 0.12 2.06 -7.11
N ASN A 154 1.09 2.41 -7.96
CA ASN A 154 2.29 3.14 -7.54
C ASN A 154 1.95 4.51 -6.96
N LYS A 155 1.01 5.21 -7.61
CA LYS A 155 0.54 6.52 -7.16
C LYS A 155 -0.11 6.46 -5.78
N VAL A 156 -0.97 5.46 -5.53
CA VAL A 156 -1.63 5.29 -4.21
C VAL A 156 -0.62 4.90 -3.13
N VAL A 157 0.35 4.01 -3.43
CA VAL A 157 1.44 3.67 -2.51
C VAL A 157 2.27 4.92 -2.17
N ARG A 158 2.54 5.79 -3.15
CA ARG A 158 3.23 7.06 -2.91
C ARG A 158 2.43 8.00 -1.99
N VAL A 159 1.10 8.06 -2.13
CA VAL A 159 0.25 8.82 -1.17
C VAL A 159 0.36 8.24 0.24
N MET A 160 0.35 6.91 0.39
CA MET A 160 0.50 6.24 1.68
C MET A 160 1.83 6.60 2.38
N MET A 161 2.90 6.81 1.60
CA MET A 161 4.24 7.19 2.09
C MET A 161 4.45 8.70 2.23
N SER A 162 3.54 9.52 1.69
CA SER A 162 3.63 10.97 1.75
C SER A 162 3.28 11.53 3.14
N ALA A 163 3.66 12.78 3.38
CA ALA A 163 3.19 13.54 4.54
C ALA A 163 1.72 14.03 4.41
N CYS A 164 0.94 13.52 3.44
CA CYS A 164 -0.47 13.89 3.27
C CYS A 164 -1.31 13.50 4.50
N ASN A 165 -2.25 14.38 4.87
CA ASN A 165 -3.28 14.09 5.87
C ASN A 165 -4.16 12.88 5.48
N CYS A 166 -4.29 12.61 4.19
CA CYS A 166 -5.04 11.53 3.57
C CYS A 166 -4.30 10.18 3.49
N ARG A 167 -3.04 10.08 3.95
CA ARG A 167 -2.23 8.84 3.82
C ARG A 167 -2.89 7.61 4.44
N HIS A 168 -3.61 7.79 5.55
CA HIS A 168 -4.34 6.72 6.23
C HIS A 168 -5.54 6.21 5.41
N LEU A 169 -6.21 7.09 4.67
CA LEU A 169 -7.32 6.73 3.79
C LEU A 169 -6.82 5.97 2.56
N ALA A 170 -5.71 6.40 1.95
CA ALA A 170 -5.09 5.67 0.85
C ALA A 170 -4.71 4.23 1.27
N ALA A 171 -4.13 4.11 2.46
CA ALA A 171 -3.73 2.84 3.05
C ALA A 171 -4.94 1.95 3.39
N GLU A 172 -6.00 2.53 3.98
CA GLU A 172 -7.26 1.82 4.25
C GLU A 172 -7.94 1.34 2.96
N PHE A 173 -7.94 2.16 1.91
CA PHE A 173 -8.47 1.81 0.61
C PHE A 173 -7.77 0.58 0.03
N LEU A 174 -6.43 0.56 -0.04
CA LEU A 174 -5.69 -0.62 -0.49
C LEU A 174 -5.95 -1.85 0.38
N PHE A 175 -6.05 -1.66 1.71
CA PHE A 175 -6.33 -2.77 2.62
C PHE A 175 -7.72 -3.38 2.39
N ILE A 176 -8.73 -2.56 2.10
CA ILE A 176 -10.08 -3.03 1.74
C ILE A 176 -10.04 -3.80 0.42
N LEU A 177 -9.35 -3.28 -0.62
CA LEU A 177 -9.16 -4.00 -1.89
C LEU A 177 -8.42 -5.33 -1.71
N CYS A 178 -7.54 -5.41 -0.71
CA CYS A 178 -6.86 -6.63 -0.26
C CYS A 178 -7.69 -7.50 0.68
N LYS A 179 -9.01 -7.27 0.78
CA LYS A 179 -9.95 -8.05 1.62
C LYS A 179 -9.55 -8.06 3.09
N ARG A 180 -8.85 -7.01 3.54
CA ARG A 180 -8.24 -6.87 4.87
C ARG A 180 -7.22 -7.98 5.20
N SER A 181 -6.58 -8.57 4.18
CA SER A 181 -5.46 -9.51 4.35
C SER A 181 -4.13 -8.77 4.36
N VAL A 182 -3.35 -8.94 5.44
CA VAL A 182 -2.00 -8.39 5.59
C VAL A 182 -1.09 -8.96 4.49
N ASN A 183 -1.12 -10.28 4.29
CA ASN A 183 -0.30 -10.94 3.27
C ASN A 183 -0.53 -10.41 1.86
N ARG A 184 -1.80 -10.17 1.49
CA ARG A 184 -2.11 -9.56 0.19
C ARG A 184 -1.61 -8.12 0.11
N LEU A 185 -1.80 -7.32 1.17
CA LEU A 185 -1.30 -5.94 1.17
C LEU A 185 0.22 -5.89 1.02
N LEU A 186 0.94 -6.74 1.76
CA LEU A 186 2.40 -6.83 1.70
C LEU A 186 2.90 -7.23 0.32
N LYS A 187 2.21 -8.16 -0.36
CA LYS A 187 2.54 -8.55 -1.73
C LYS A 187 2.54 -7.37 -2.70
N TYR A 188 1.58 -6.46 -2.57
CA TYR A 188 1.42 -5.33 -3.50
C TYR A 188 2.21 -4.08 -3.12
N CYS A 189 2.49 -3.88 -1.83
CA CYS A 189 3.08 -2.63 -1.35
C CYS A 189 4.49 -2.79 -0.76
N GLY A 190 4.91 -4.00 -0.38
CA GLY A 190 6.08 -4.23 0.45
C GLY A 190 5.85 -3.87 1.91
N PHE A 191 6.54 -4.55 2.82
CA PHE A 191 6.41 -4.29 4.25
C PHE A 191 6.89 -2.91 4.67
N GLY A 192 7.96 -2.39 4.07
CA GLY A 192 8.47 -1.05 4.37
C GLY A 192 7.41 0.04 4.18
N ASN A 193 6.63 -0.05 3.10
CA ASN A 193 5.57 0.91 2.83
C ASN A 193 4.32 0.70 3.70
N ALA A 194 3.99 -0.56 4.03
CA ALA A 194 2.82 -0.89 4.83
C ALA A 194 3.06 -0.81 6.36
N ALA A 195 4.31 -0.77 6.83
CA ALA A 195 4.66 -0.91 8.23
C ALA A 195 3.95 0.10 9.14
N GLY A 196 3.91 1.37 8.74
CA GLY A 196 3.24 2.42 9.52
C GLY A 196 1.73 2.18 9.65
N LEU A 197 1.08 1.69 8.59
CA LEU A 197 -0.32 1.30 8.62
C LEU A 197 -0.56 0.12 9.56
N LEU A 198 0.27 -0.94 9.42
CA LEU A 198 0.15 -2.16 10.20
C LEU A 198 0.39 -1.91 11.70
N ALA A 199 1.33 -1.02 12.03
CA ALA A 199 1.57 -0.60 13.41
C ALA A 199 0.33 0.10 14.00
N ASN A 200 -0.26 1.06 13.27
CA ASN A 200 -1.43 1.81 13.74
C ASN A 200 -2.66 0.92 13.97
N TYR A 201 -2.85 -0.13 13.17
CA TYR A 201 -3.94 -1.09 13.36
C TYR A 201 -3.61 -2.27 14.29
N GLY A 202 -2.39 -2.35 14.83
CA GLY A 202 -1.97 -3.45 15.71
C GLY A 202 -1.78 -4.79 14.98
N PHE A 203 -1.51 -4.77 13.67
CA PHE A 203 -1.36 -5.97 12.83
C PHE A 203 0.10 -6.48 12.72
N LEU A 204 1.05 -5.92 13.47
CA LEU A 204 2.45 -6.39 13.43
C LEU A 204 2.57 -7.88 13.83
N GLY A 205 1.75 -8.36 14.77
CA GLY A 205 1.71 -9.78 15.13
C GLY A 205 1.09 -10.69 14.06
N ALA A 206 0.37 -10.13 13.09
CA ALA A 206 -0.27 -10.88 12.01
C ALA A 206 0.65 -11.11 10.79
N ILE A 207 1.84 -10.50 10.76
CA ILE A 207 2.79 -10.64 9.64
C ILE A 207 3.29 -12.08 9.51
N ASN A 208 3.52 -12.76 10.64
CA ASN A 208 4.00 -14.14 10.67
C ASN A 208 2.87 -15.18 10.58
N GLN A 209 1.62 -14.76 10.32
CA GLN A 209 0.53 -15.70 10.18
C GLN A 209 0.62 -16.40 8.81
N PRO A 210 0.37 -17.72 8.76
CA PRO A 210 0.42 -18.46 7.51
C PRO A 210 -0.57 -17.89 6.49
N LYS A 211 -0.17 -17.90 5.21
CA LYS A 211 -1.03 -17.48 4.09
C LYS A 211 -2.34 -18.28 4.13
N ARG A 212 -3.49 -17.60 4.04
CA ARG A 212 -4.79 -18.28 3.94
C ARG A 212 -4.96 -18.81 2.52
N LEU A 213 -5.59 -19.97 2.35
CA LEU A 213 -5.87 -20.55 1.02
C LEU A 213 -6.62 -19.58 0.09
N SER A 214 -7.50 -18.74 0.64
CA SER A 214 -8.21 -17.73 -0.13
C SER A 214 -7.30 -16.63 -0.71
N ASP A 215 -6.07 -16.47 -0.23
CA ASP A 215 -5.17 -15.37 -0.59
C ASP A 215 -4.44 -15.55 -1.92
N SER A 216 -4.36 -16.77 -2.45
CA SER A 216 -3.62 -17.09 -3.69
C SER A 216 -4.47 -17.15 -4.96
N GLU A 217 -5.80 -17.33 -4.85
CA GLU A 217 -6.61 -17.79 -5.99
C GLU A 217 -6.87 -16.78 -7.12
N ASP A 218 -6.50 -15.50 -6.98
CA ASP A 218 -7.05 -14.44 -7.87
C ASP A 218 -6.08 -13.28 -8.16
N SER A 219 -4.76 -13.49 -8.05
CA SER A 219 -3.81 -12.35 -8.12
C SER A 219 -2.40 -12.65 -8.63
N GLU A 220 -2.15 -13.88 -9.10
CA GLU A 220 -0.81 -14.30 -9.52
C GLU A 220 -0.88 -14.81 -10.94
N THR A 221 -0.05 -14.23 -11.79
CA THR A 221 0.20 -14.72 -13.14
C THR A 221 1.31 -15.77 -13.11
N GLU A 222 1.39 -16.59 -14.15
CA GLU A 222 2.36 -17.69 -14.21
C GLU A 222 3.82 -17.21 -14.26
N ASP A 223 4.07 -16.01 -14.77
CA ASP A 223 5.39 -15.35 -14.77
C ASP A 223 5.76 -14.82 -13.38
N TYR A 224 4.83 -14.21 -12.65
CA TYR A 224 5.11 -13.73 -11.29
C TYR A 224 5.49 -14.86 -10.33
N LYS A 225 4.84 -16.03 -10.42
CA LYS A 225 5.15 -17.20 -9.59
C LYS A 225 6.60 -17.68 -9.74
N GLN A 226 7.22 -17.44 -10.89
CA GLN A 226 8.61 -17.83 -11.13
C GLN A 226 9.60 -16.94 -10.37
N VAL A 227 9.22 -15.69 -10.11
CA VAL A 227 10.08 -14.70 -9.44
C VAL A 227 9.66 -14.40 -8.01
N GLU A 228 8.53 -14.91 -7.53
CA GLU A 228 8.00 -14.63 -6.17
C GLU A 228 9.06 -14.84 -5.07
N ASN A 229 9.85 -15.91 -5.16
CA ASN A 229 10.89 -16.24 -4.18
C ASN A 229 12.08 -15.28 -4.18
N LEU A 230 12.25 -14.49 -5.25
CA LEU A 230 13.33 -13.51 -5.40
C LEU A 230 12.92 -12.11 -4.90
N VAL A 231 11.63 -11.87 -4.68
CA VAL A 231 11.12 -10.57 -4.24
C VAL A 231 11.46 -10.38 -2.77
N ASN A 232 12.13 -9.28 -2.44
CA ASN A 232 12.37 -8.94 -1.04
C ASN A 232 11.03 -8.49 -0.41
N PRO A 233 10.55 -9.16 0.67
CA PRO A 233 9.26 -8.83 1.30
C PRO A 233 9.23 -7.44 1.95
N VAL A 234 10.39 -6.86 2.25
CA VAL A 234 10.50 -5.51 2.83
C VAL A 234 10.28 -4.45 1.77
N THR A 235 11.03 -4.50 0.68
CA THR A 235 10.98 -3.50 -0.39
C THR A 235 9.84 -3.76 -1.37
N GLY A 236 9.37 -5.00 -1.49
CA GLY A 236 8.35 -5.40 -2.46
C GLY A 236 8.86 -5.46 -3.90
N CYS A 237 10.17 -5.46 -4.10
CA CYS A 237 10.81 -5.59 -5.42
C CYS A 237 11.99 -6.57 -5.38
N ILE A 238 12.42 -7.01 -6.54
CA ILE A 238 13.66 -7.75 -6.76
C ILE A 238 14.78 -6.74 -6.68
N GLU A 239 15.68 -6.92 -5.71
CA GLU A 239 16.84 -6.05 -5.60
C GLU A 239 17.86 -6.41 -6.67
N PRO A 240 18.41 -5.42 -7.40
CA PRO A 240 19.51 -5.69 -8.30
C PRO A 240 20.66 -6.29 -7.47
N PRO A 241 21.41 -7.26 -8.03
CA PRO A 241 22.54 -7.84 -7.34
C PRO A 241 23.51 -6.72 -6.93
N HIS A 242 23.73 -6.57 -5.64
CA HIS A 242 24.65 -5.58 -5.11
C HIS A 242 26.08 -6.04 -5.43
N GLU A 243 26.89 -5.14 -6.01
CA GLU A 243 28.32 -5.39 -6.22
C GLU A 243 28.98 -5.66 -4.87
N ASN A 244 29.89 -6.63 -4.79
CA ASN A 244 30.51 -6.94 -3.51
C ASN A 244 31.38 -5.73 -3.09
N PRO A 245 31.11 -5.06 -1.95
CA PRO A 245 31.85 -3.86 -1.55
C PRO A 245 33.34 -4.14 -1.30
N LEU A 246 33.73 -5.42 -1.15
CA LEU A 246 35.10 -5.87 -0.97
C LEU A 246 35.80 -6.23 -2.29
N GLU A 247 35.10 -6.16 -3.42
CA GLU A 247 35.65 -6.41 -4.75
C GLU A 247 36.64 -5.31 -5.13
N GLY A 248 37.84 -5.70 -5.56
CA GLY A 248 38.94 -4.76 -5.87
C GLY A 248 39.78 -4.31 -4.66
N MET A 249 39.42 -4.67 -3.42
CA MET A 249 40.25 -4.42 -2.24
C MET A 249 41.35 -5.49 -2.08
N SER A 250 42.56 -5.07 -1.69
CA SER A 250 43.62 -6.00 -1.30
C SER A 250 43.29 -6.67 0.04
N GLN A 251 43.96 -7.79 0.36
CA GLN A 251 43.75 -8.49 1.63
C GLN A 251 44.06 -7.61 2.84
N GLU A 252 45.14 -6.84 2.76
CA GLU A 252 45.55 -5.88 3.81
C GLU A 252 44.50 -4.78 4.02
N GLN A 253 43.87 -4.29 2.95
CA GLN A 253 42.79 -3.31 3.04
C GLN A 253 41.54 -3.90 3.70
N LYS A 254 41.18 -5.14 3.36
CA LYS A 254 40.05 -5.84 3.98
C LYS A 254 40.27 -6.01 5.49
N GLU A 255 41.47 -6.38 5.90
CA GLU A 255 41.84 -6.51 7.32
C GLU A 255 41.81 -5.15 8.04
N TYR A 256 42.30 -4.09 7.40
CA TYR A 256 42.25 -2.74 7.95
C TYR A 256 40.82 -2.26 8.19
N GLU A 257 39.93 -2.44 7.22
CA GLU A 257 38.51 -2.08 7.36
C GLU A 257 37.78 -2.94 8.40
N ALA A 258 38.10 -4.23 8.47
CA ALA A 258 37.58 -5.12 9.51
C ALA A 258 38.01 -4.64 10.91
N MET A 259 39.27 -4.21 11.08
CA MET A 259 39.77 -3.67 12.34
C MET A 259 39.12 -2.32 12.69
N GLN A 260 38.84 -1.47 11.69
CA GLN A 260 38.05 -0.26 11.89
C GLN A 260 36.63 -0.57 12.39
N LEU A 261 35.96 -1.57 11.79
CA LEU A 261 34.63 -1.99 12.20
C LEU A 261 34.60 -2.49 13.65
N VAL A 262 35.55 -3.34 14.04
CA VAL A 262 35.67 -3.84 15.42
C VAL A 262 35.87 -2.68 16.40
N ASN A 263 36.74 -1.73 16.07
CA ASN A 263 36.98 -0.54 16.89
C ASN A 263 35.73 0.34 17.01
N ALA A 264 34.97 0.53 15.93
CA ALA A 264 33.73 1.29 15.94
C ALA A 264 32.66 0.59 16.82
N MET A 265 32.53 -0.72 16.69
CA MET A 265 31.60 -1.52 17.48
C MET A 265 31.95 -1.50 18.97
N SER A 266 33.25 -1.60 19.31
CA SER A 266 33.72 -1.50 20.70
C SER A 266 33.40 -0.14 21.30
N LYS A 267 33.65 0.95 20.57
CA LYS A 267 33.32 2.31 21.02
C LYS A 267 31.83 2.48 21.31
N LEU A 268 30.95 1.93 20.47
CA LEU A 268 29.51 1.99 20.67
C LEU A 268 29.06 1.15 21.88
N MET A 269 29.70 0.01 22.13
CA MET A 269 29.45 -0.82 23.33
C MET A 269 29.93 -0.12 24.61
N ASP A 270 31.14 0.45 24.59
CA ASP A 270 31.74 1.15 25.74
C ASP A 270 30.94 2.41 26.12
N GLN A 271 30.38 3.10 25.13
CA GLN A 271 29.47 4.24 25.34
C GLN A 271 28.05 3.82 25.75
N GLY A 272 27.75 2.52 25.76
CA GLY A 272 26.42 1.98 26.11
C GLY A 272 25.33 2.30 25.07
N VAL A 273 25.72 2.69 23.84
CA VAL A 273 24.76 3.00 22.77
C VAL A 273 24.13 1.72 22.21
N ILE A 274 24.92 0.65 22.13
CA ILE A 274 24.46 -0.67 21.65
C ILE A 274 24.84 -1.76 22.65
N SER A 275 24.06 -2.84 22.66
CA SER A 275 24.39 -4.06 23.41
C SER A 275 24.10 -5.27 22.51
N PRO A 276 25.08 -5.72 21.71
CA PRO A 276 24.91 -6.84 20.80
C PRO A 276 24.50 -8.10 21.58
N GLY A 277 23.52 -8.84 21.06
CA GLY A 277 23.06 -10.09 21.63
C GLY A 277 23.70 -11.29 20.96
N THR A 278 24.08 -12.30 21.74
CA THR A 278 24.45 -13.64 21.25
C THR A 278 23.53 -14.68 21.90
N VAL A 279 23.41 -15.85 21.29
CA VAL A 279 22.63 -16.96 21.87
C VAL A 279 23.51 -17.68 22.88
N GLY A 280 23.07 -17.75 24.13
CA GLY A 280 23.74 -18.51 25.19
C GLY A 280 23.55 -20.01 25.03
N ASP A 281 24.33 -20.79 25.79
CA ASP A 281 24.22 -22.26 25.80
C ASP A 281 22.83 -22.76 26.29
N ASP A 282 22.08 -21.88 26.97
CA ASP A 282 20.70 -22.08 27.41
C ASP A 282 19.65 -21.78 26.32
N GLY A 283 20.09 -21.40 25.11
CA GLY A 283 19.23 -21.03 23.99
C GLY A 283 18.58 -19.65 24.12
N ARG A 284 18.94 -18.84 25.13
CA ARG A 284 18.40 -17.49 25.33
C ARG A 284 19.37 -16.43 24.83
N VAL A 285 18.82 -15.29 24.44
CA VAL A 285 19.62 -14.13 24.02
C VAL A 285 20.29 -13.52 25.26
N ARG A 286 21.61 -13.40 25.23
CA ARG A 286 22.43 -12.73 26.25
C ARG A 286 23.24 -11.61 25.62
N ALA A 287 23.49 -10.53 26.36
CA ALA A 287 24.38 -9.47 25.89
C ALA A 287 25.83 -9.94 25.84
N VAL A 288 26.51 -9.58 24.76
CA VAL A 288 27.94 -9.82 24.56
C VAL A 288 28.77 -8.88 25.44
N LYS A 289 29.85 -9.38 26.04
CA LYS A 289 30.75 -8.55 26.86
C LYS A 289 31.87 -7.93 26.04
N HIS A 290 32.36 -8.64 25.02
CA HIS A 290 33.42 -8.16 24.14
C HIS A 290 33.10 -8.41 22.68
N VAL A 291 33.40 -7.46 21.80
CA VAL A 291 33.08 -7.53 20.35
C VAL A 291 33.58 -8.83 19.70
N LEU A 292 34.73 -9.35 20.14
CA LEU A 292 35.30 -10.61 19.62
C LEU A 292 34.42 -11.86 19.87
N GLU A 293 33.48 -11.84 20.83
CA GLU A 293 32.54 -12.95 21.00
C GLU A 293 31.54 -13.07 19.84
N LEU A 294 31.47 -12.06 18.96
CA LEU A 294 30.64 -12.07 17.75
C LEU A 294 31.35 -12.73 16.55
N ALA A 295 32.65 -12.99 16.65
CA ALA A 295 33.38 -13.70 15.60
C ALA A 295 32.91 -15.17 15.53
N PRO A 296 32.72 -15.75 14.33
CA PRO A 296 32.40 -17.16 14.18
C PRO A 296 33.47 -18.02 14.86
N LYS A 297 33.05 -18.99 15.68
CA LYS A 297 33.97 -19.93 16.34
C LYS A 297 34.59 -20.95 15.39
N ASP A 298 34.15 -20.99 14.13
CA ASP A 298 34.57 -21.98 13.13
C ASP A 298 35.89 -21.63 12.45
N ASP A 299 36.31 -20.34 12.46
CA ASP A 299 37.57 -19.90 11.81
C ASP A 299 38.83 -20.14 12.67
N LEU A 300 38.70 -20.71 13.87
CA LEU A 300 39.82 -20.95 14.79
C LEU A 300 40.35 -22.40 14.74
N ARG A 301 39.82 -23.26 13.88
CA ARG A 301 40.17 -24.70 13.85
C ARG A 301 41.25 -25.08 12.84
N ASP A 302 41.61 -24.20 11.91
CA ASP A 302 42.49 -24.55 10.79
C ASP A 302 43.96 -24.10 10.94
N GLU A 303 44.37 -23.51 12.07
CA GLU A 303 45.76 -23.06 12.28
C GLU A 303 46.56 -23.84 13.35
N GLU A 304 46.00 -24.85 14.02
CA GLU A 304 46.73 -25.63 15.05
C GLU A 304 47.22 -27.03 14.62
N GLU A 305 47.09 -27.41 13.34
CA GLU A 305 47.57 -28.71 12.83
C GLU A 305 48.65 -28.59 11.75
N SER A 306 49.68 -27.79 12.00
CA SER A 306 50.97 -27.92 11.29
C SER A 306 52.13 -27.49 12.17
N ASP A 307 52.50 -28.33 13.15
CA ASP A 307 53.87 -28.40 13.71
C ASP A 307 53.97 -29.53 14.76
N VAL A 308 53.76 -30.80 14.37
CA VAL A 308 54.40 -31.96 15.05
C VAL A 308 54.52 -33.15 14.07
N ASP A 309 55.67 -33.23 13.38
CA ASP A 309 56.52 -34.40 13.05
C ASP A 309 57.27 -34.24 11.72
#